data_AF-A0A925Q7R4-F1
#
_entry.id   AF-A0A925Q7R4-F1
#
_cell.length_a   1.000
_cell.length_b   1.000
_cell.length_c   1.000
_cell.angle_alpha   90.00
_cell.angle_beta   90.00
_cell.angle_gamma   90.00
#
_symmetry.space_group_name_H-M   'P 1'
#
loop_
_entity.id
_entity.type
_entity.pdbx_description
1 polymer ?
#
loop_
_entity_poly.entity_id
_entity_poly.type
_entity_poly.pdbx_seq_one_letter_code
_entity_poly.pdbx_strand_id
1 'polypeptide(L)' 'MDELTKRVLGSFGHWGKDSLDLHTLFEAGGNDPEARTRVFDTVERLVREGFLEELGNDFYSLTEKGKKTATERKKSS' A
#
# COMPACT_ATOMS: atom_id res chain seq x y z
N MET A 1 10.25 -1.41 8.90
CA MET A 1 8.99 -1.35 8.12
C MET A 1 7.92 -2.10 8.89
N ASP A 2 6.86 -1.41 9.27
CA ASP A 2 5.67 -1.98 9.92
C ASP A 2 5.03 -3.08 9.10
N GLU A 3 4.53 -4.13 9.76
CA GLU A 3 3.84 -5.25 9.11
C GLU A 3 2.67 -4.80 8.25
N LEU A 4 1.99 -3.73 8.64
CA LEU A 4 0.91 -3.15 7.87
C LEU A 4 1.42 -2.51 6.57
N THR A 5 2.51 -1.75 6.61
CA THR A 5 3.18 -1.23 5.41
C THR A 5 3.60 -2.35 4.47
N LYS A 6 4.09 -3.47 5.03
CA LYS A 6 4.44 -4.66 4.26
C LYS A 6 3.23 -5.25 3.54
N ARG A 7 2.08 -5.27 4.22
CA ARG A 7 0.81 -5.82 3.73
C ARG A 7 0.21 -4.92 2.65
N VAL A 8 0.14 -3.61 2.92
CA VAL A 8 -0.34 -2.59 1.97
C VAL A 8 0.47 -2.63 0.68
N LEU A 9 1.80 -2.50 0.73
CA LEU A 9 2.65 -2.57 -0.46
C LEU A 9 2.59 -3.94 -1.15
N GLY A 10 2.44 -5.01 -0.38
CA GLY A 10 2.29 -6.37 -0.89
C GLY A 10 0.98 -6.58 -1.66
N SER A 11 -0.11 -5.91 -1.26
CA SER A 11 -1.41 -5.99 -1.93
C SER A 11 -1.31 -5.55 -3.39
N PHE A 12 -0.69 -4.41 -3.67
CA PHE A 12 -0.51 -3.94 -5.05
C PHE A 12 0.24 -4.96 -5.93
N GLY A 13 1.29 -5.59 -5.37
CA GLY A 13 2.03 -6.67 -6.04
C GLY A 13 1.20 -7.96 -6.21
N HIS A 14 0.34 -8.29 -5.24
CA HIS A 14 -0.54 -9.46 -5.27
C HIS A 14 -1.62 -9.31 -6.35
N TRP A 15 -2.22 -8.13 -6.46
CA TRP A 15 -3.23 -7.81 -7.46
C TRP A 15 -2.64 -7.55 -8.85
N GLY A 16 -1.31 -7.44 -8.97
CA GLY A 16 -0.62 -7.14 -10.23
C GLY A 16 -1.02 -5.78 -10.81
N LYS A 17 -1.56 -4.90 -9.97
CA LYS A 17 -2.04 -3.57 -10.34
C LYS A 17 -1.14 -2.53 -9.71
N ASP A 18 -0.72 -1.59 -10.53
CA ASP A 18 0.01 -0.43 -10.06
C ASP A 18 -0.87 0.54 -9.28
N SER A 19 -2.19 0.48 -9.47
CA SER A 19 -3.17 1.30 -8.77
C SER A 19 -4.25 0.48 -8.10
N LEU A 20 -4.53 0.80 -6.83
CA LEU A 20 -5.59 0.23 -6.03
C LEU A 20 -6.41 1.33 -5.38
N ASP A 21 -7.70 1.08 -5.24
CA ASP A 21 -8.57 1.90 -4.42
C ASP A 21 -8.32 1.63 -2.93
N LEU A 22 -8.56 2.65 -2.12
CA LEU A 22 -8.41 2.61 -0.67
C LEU A 22 -9.31 1.54 -0.04
N HIS A 23 -10.46 1.25 -0.63
CA HIS A 23 -11.38 0.23 -0.15
C HIS A 23 -10.74 -1.16 -0.18
N THR A 24 -10.07 -1.49 -1.28
CA THR A 24 -9.32 -2.74 -1.45
C THR A 24 -8.15 -2.82 -0.47
N LEU A 25 -7.47 -1.69 -0.19
CA LEU A 25 -6.41 -1.64 0.81
C LEU A 25 -6.94 -1.91 2.22
N PHE A 26 -8.13 -1.42 2.54
CA PHE A 26 -8.80 -1.73 3.79
C PHE A 26 -9.15 -3.21 3.91
N GLU A 27 -9.73 -3.82 2.87
CA GLU A 27 -10.02 -5.26 2.89
C GLU A 27 -8.76 -6.11 3.09
N ALA A 28 -7.64 -5.72 2.49
CA ALA A 28 -6.37 -6.41 2.65
C ALA A 28 -5.70 -6.17 4.02
N GLY A 29 -5.95 -5.01 4.64
CA GLY A 29 -5.38 -4.60 5.91
C GLY A 29 -6.15 -5.05 7.15
N GLY A 30 -7.47 -5.28 7.02
CA GLY A 30 -8.35 -5.78 8.07
C GLY A 30 -9.70 -5.08 8.07
N ASN A 31 -10.76 -5.81 8.47
CA ASN A 31 -12.14 -5.32 8.44
C ASN A 31 -12.54 -4.49 9.68
N ASP A 32 -11.63 -4.33 10.65
CA ASP A 32 -11.87 -3.59 11.88
C ASP A 32 -11.75 -2.07 11.68
N PRO A 33 -12.54 -1.25 12.40
CA PRO A 33 -12.45 0.21 12.32
C PRO A 33 -11.06 0.75 12.69
N GLU A 34 -10.38 0.14 13.66
CA GLU A 34 -8.99 0.48 13.99
C GLU A 34 -8.01 0.08 12.87
N ALA A 35 -8.22 -1.07 12.23
CA ALA A 35 -7.37 -1.51 11.13
C ALA A 35 -7.47 -0.56 9.94
N ARG A 36 -8.68 -0.11 9.59
CA ARG A 36 -8.91 0.91 8.57
C ARG A 36 -8.13 2.20 8.85
N THR A 37 -8.22 2.74 10.06
CA THR A 37 -7.48 3.95 10.44
C THR A 37 -5.97 3.76 10.29
N ARG A 38 -5.43 2.60 10.70
CA ARG A 38 -3.99 2.33 10.55
C ARG A 38 -3.57 2.17 9.09
N VAL A 39 -4.41 1.57 8.25
CA VAL A 39 -4.15 1.46 6.81
C VAL A 39 -4.12 2.84 6.19
N PHE A 40 -5.09 3.70 6.53
CA PHE A 40 -5.17 5.06 6.03
C PHE A 40 -3.92 5.88 6.43
N ASP A 41 -3.56 5.86 7.72
CA ASP A 41 -2.34 6.51 8.21
C ASP A 41 -1.08 6.01 7.49
N THR A 42 -1.00 4.69 7.25
CA THR A 42 0.10 4.09 6.49
C THR A 42 0.14 4.56 5.05
N VAL A 43 -1.02 4.63 4.38
CA VAL A 43 -1.13 5.09 2.98
C VAL A 43 -0.75 6.56 2.88
N GLU A 44 -1.30 7.43 3.72
CA GLU A 44 -0.94 8.85 3.77
C GLU A 44 0.56 9.05 4.01
N ARG A 45 1.14 8.26 4.92
CA ARG A 45 2.58 8.29 5.17
C ARG A 45 3.37 7.86 3.93
N LEU A 46 2.95 6.79 3.25
CA LEU A 46 3.58 6.34 2.01
C LEU A 46 3.46 7.37 0.88
N VAL A 47 2.34 8.10 0.80
CA VAL A 47 2.17 9.21 -0.14
C VAL A 47 3.14 10.34 0.18
N ARG A 48 3.22 10.77 1.45
CA ARG A 48 4.18 11.79 1.91
C ARG A 48 5.63 11.41 1.68
N GLU A 49 5.96 10.13 1.88
CA GLU A 49 7.31 9.60 1.65
C GLU A 49 7.62 9.36 0.16
N GLY A 50 6.63 9.54 -0.74
CA GLY A 50 6.77 9.37 -2.19
C GLY A 50 6.85 7.91 -2.64
N PHE A 51 6.32 6.97 -1.85
CA PHE A 51 6.14 5.57 -2.24
C PHE A 51 4.81 5.34 -2.96
N LEU A 52 3.77 6.09 -2.59
CA LEU A 52 2.46 6.10 -3.25
C LEU A 52 2.18 7.48 -3.84
N GLU A 53 1.31 7.52 -4.83
CA GLU A 53 0.79 8.74 -5.45
C GLU A 53 -0.73 8.69 -5.41
N GLU A 54 -1.36 9.76 -4.90
CA GLU A 54 -2.82 9.88 -4.94
C GLU A 54 -3.26 10.28 -6.34
N LEU A 55 -4.06 9.42 -6.99
CA LEU A 55 -4.64 9.69 -8.31
C LEU A 55 -6.01 10.41 -8.20
N GLY A 56 -6.58 10.46 -7.01
CA GLY A 56 -7.89 11.05 -6.71
C GLY A 56 -9.01 10.02 -6.58
N ASN A 57 -10.10 10.40 -5.90
CA ASN A 57 -11.27 9.55 -5.65
C ASN A 57 -10.92 8.21 -4.96
N ASP A 58 -10.10 8.29 -3.91
CA ASP A 58 -9.60 7.15 -3.13
C ASP A 58 -8.68 6.18 -3.92
N PHE A 59 -8.21 6.55 -5.12
CA PHE A 59 -7.23 5.75 -5.84
C PHE A 59 -5.80 6.15 -5.49
N TYR A 60 -5.00 5.14 -5.18
CA TYR A 60 -3.56 5.27 -4.93
C TYR A 60 -2.79 4.45 -5.96
N SER A 61 -1.72 5.03 -6.49
CA SER A 61 -0.80 4.37 -7.41
C SER A 61 0.55 4.17 -6.76
N LEU A 62 1.19 3.07 -7.12
CA LEU A 62 2.48 2.67 -6.60
C LEU A 62 3.57 3.26 -7.48
N THR A 63 4.36 4.17 -6.89
CA THR A 63 5.46 4.82 -7.59
C THR A 63 6.61 3.84 -7.83
N GLU A 64 7.57 4.20 -8.70
CA GLU A 64 8.79 3.40 -8.89
C GLU A 64 9.55 3.13 -7.58
N LYS A 65 9.51 4.08 -6.64
CA LYS A 65 10.12 3.94 -5.31
C LYS A 65 9.39 2.88 -4.49
N GLY A 66 8.06 2.93 -4.46
CA GLY A 66 7.23 1.90 -3.85
C GLY A 66 7.49 0.52 -4.46
N LYS A 67 7.58 0.44 -5.80
CA LYS A 67 7.71 -0.83 -6.54
C LYS A 67 9.02 -1.50 -6.23
N LYS A 68 10.12 -0.72 -6.13
CA LYS A 68 11.40 -1.22 -5.64
C LYS A 68 11.25 -1.81 -4.24
N THR A 69 10.66 -1.08 -3.30
CA THR A 69 10.50 -1.58 -1.93
C THR A 69 9.57 -2.80 -1.82
N ALA A 70 8.56 -2.90 -2.67
CA ALA A 70 7.70 -4.09 -2.76
C ALA A 70 8.42 -5.30 -3.39
N THR A 71 9.26 -5.06 -4.40
CA THR A 71 9.95 -6.09 -5.20
C THR A 71 11.25 -6.58 -4.57
N GLU A 72 11.95 -5.76 -3.78
CA GLU A 72 13.17 -6.15 -3.04
C GLU A 72 12.95 -7.37 -2.11
N ARG A 73 11.70 -7.77 -1.88
CA ARG A 73 11.35 -9.03 -1.20
C ARG A 73 11.46 -10.31 -2.02
N LYS A 74 11.52 -10.22 -3.35
CA LYS A 74 11.64 -11.43 -4.21
C LYS A 74 13.09 -11.92 -4.35
N LYS A 75 14.07 -11.21 -3.78
CA LYS A 75 15.52 -11.48 -3.95
C LYS A 75 16.26 -11.84 -2.66
N SER A 76 15.54 -12.22 -1.60
CA SER A 76 16.12 -12.74 -0.36
C SER A 76 15.39 -14.02 0.06
N SER A 77 15.49 -15.07 -0.75
CA SER A 77 15.18 -16.44 -0.37
C SER A 77 16.17 -17.39 -1.03
#